data_AF-A0A453Q690-F1
#
_entry.id   AF-A0A453Q690-F1
#
_cell.length_a   1.000
_cell.length_b   1.000
_cell.length_c   1.000
_cell.angle_alpha   90.00
_cell.angle_beta   90.00
_cell.angle_gamma   90.00
#
_symmetry.space_group_name_H-M   'P 1'
#
loop_
_entity.id
_entity.type
_entity.pdbx_description
1 polymer ?
#
loop_
_entity_poly.entity_id
_entity_poly.type
_entity_poly.pdbx_seq_one_letter_code
_entity_poly.pdbx_strand_id
1 'polypeptide(L)'
;TGEDVALSRRVAATFLMMTMADFSDQLFDWQDRLFNNANGRLEFRGNTWTSLWPGTGKPGLWTTSISRMGVLYSLIVREEEIYIAHRAHTTGKEGDDSATRDEDIALVIPPVFDGCTKVLDADDQKAARDLYWEAVCSDEEATDRCKVEELLRQSVAKNPFVGEPRLVLAQMCLNAEMYEEAQEQAEEGLKLLLEWGSSWDKRMPWEGWVSWGRAMLTKAKEKDWPHTSFGILSLGLVK
;
A
#
# COMPACT_ATOMS: atom_id res chain seq x y z
N THR A 1 -31.89 16.03 -3.90
CA THR A 1 -32.01 17.32 -3.19
C THR A 1 -30.66 18.00 -3.30
N GLY A 2 -30.52 18.98 -4.20
CA GLY A 2 -29.23 19.60 -4.53
C GLY A 2 -28.91 20.79 -3.62
N GLU A 3 -29.10 20.64 -2.31
CA GLU A 3 -28.77 21.68 -1.34
C GLU A 3 -27.29 21.58 -0.98
N ASP A 4 -26.61 22.72 -0.90
CA ASP A 4 -25.19 22.79 -0.52
C ASP A 4 -25.04 22.41 0.95
N VAL A 5 -24.15 21.44 1.22
CA VAL A 5 -23.80 21.01 2.58
C VAL A 5 -22.41 21.56 2.92
N ALA A 6 -22.33 22.40 3.94
CA ALA A 6 -21.04 22.88 4.45
C ALA A 6 -20.34 21.78 5.27
N LEU A 7 -19.08 21.51 4.95
CA LEU A 7 -18.25 20.53 5.66
C LEU A 7 -17.06 21.24 6.32
N SER A 8 -16.71 20.84 7.54
CA SER A 8 -15.47 21.29 8.18
C SER A 8 -14.25 20.68 7.48
N ARG A 9 -13.08 21.33 7.63
CA ARG A 9 -11.83 20.78 7.08
C ARG A 9 -11.46 19.44 7.69
N ARG A 10 -11.82 19.21 8.96
CA ARG A 10 -11.56 17.95 9.68
C ARG A 10 -12.42 16.82 9.11
N VAL A 11 -13.71 17.05 8.87
CA VAL A 11 -14.58 16.08 8.17
C VAL A 11 -14.07 15.78 6.76
N ALA A 12 -13.64 16.80 6.00
CA ALA A 12 -13.07 16.60 4.67
C ALA A 12 -11.76 15.78 4.71
N ALA A 13 -10.89 16.04 5.69
CA ALA A 13 -9.66 15.28 5.90
C ALA A 13 -9.94 13.83 6.29
N THR A 14 -10.90 13.58 7.20
CA THR A 14 -11.33 12.23 7.57
C THR A 14 -11.89 11.48 6.37
N PHE A 15 -12.75 12.13 5.57
CA PHE A 15 -13.26 11.54 4.33
C PHE A 15 -12.12 11.17 3.37
N LEU A 16 -11.12 12.03 3.22
CA LEU A 16 -9.95 11.78 2.38
C LEU A 16 -9.13 10.58 2.88
N MET A 17 -8.86 10.49 4.19
CA MET A 17 -8.18 9.34 4.78
C MET A 17 -8.97 8.05 4.61
N MET A 18 -10.29 8.08 4.85
CA MET A 18 -11.15 6.92 4.64
C MET A 18 -11.17 6.48 3.18
N THR A 19 -11.15 7.44 2.24
CA THR A 19 -11.03 7.14 0.80
C THR A 19 -9.69 6.48 0.47
N MET A 20 -8.59 6.91 1.10
CA MET A 20 -7.29 6.25 0.94
C MET A 20 -7.34 4.79 1.40
N ALA A 21 -7.92 4.52 2.58
CA ALA A 21 -8.06 3.16 3.09
C ALA A 21 -8.99 2.29 2.23
N ASP A 22 -10.12 2.86 1.79
CA ASP A 22 -11.07 2.19 0.91
C ASP A 22 -10.42 1.80 -0.42
N PHE A 23 -9.67 2.72 -1.03
CA PHE A 23 -9.03 2.47 -2.31
C PHE A 23 -7.93 1.41 -2.21
N SER A 24 -7.12 1.41 -1.14
CA SER A 24 -6.10 0.38 -0.97
C SER A 24 -6.70 -1.01 -0.77
N ASP A 25 -7.83 -1.10 -0.07
CA ASP A 25 -8.50 -2.37 0.20
C ASP A 25 -9.29 -2.90 -1.01
N GLN A 26 -10.04 -2.04 -1.70
CA GLN A 26 -10.96 -2.46 -2.75
C GLN A 26 -10.34 -2.57 -4.14
N LEU A 27 -9.39 -1.68 -4.48
CA LEU A 27 -8.99 -1.52 -5.88
C LEU A 27 -7.92 -2.52 -6.30
N PHE A 28 -8.20 -3.21 -7.40
CA PHE A 28 -7.28 -4.08 -8.10
C PHE A 28 -7.54 -4.04 -9.60
N ASP A 29 -6.94 -4.95 -10.36
CA ASP A 29 -6.95 -4.90 -11.83
C ASP A 29 -8.35 -4.93 -12.48
N TRP A 30 -9.38 -5.38 -11.78
CA TRP A 30 -10.75 -5.30 -12.30
C TRP A 30 -11.24 -3.86 -12.43
N GLN A 31 -11.07 -3.02 -11.40
CA GLN A 31 -11.44 -1.60 -11.46
C GLN A 31 -10.60 -0.86 -12.50
N ASP A 32 -9.33 -1.25 -12.67
CA ASP A 32 -8.49 -0.68 -13.72
C ASP A 32 -9.09 -0.92 -15.12
N ARG A 33 -9.65 -2.11 -15.38
CA ARG A 33 -10.31 -2.41 -16.66
C ARG A 33 -11.66 -1.70 -16.78
N LEU A 34 -12.45 -1.73 -15.71
CA LEU A 34 -13.78 -1.10 -15.65
C LEU A 34 -13.72 0.38 -16.03
N PHE A 35 -12.70 1.09 -15.52
CA PHE A 35 -12.52 2.53 -15.69
C PHE A 35 -11.42 2.94 -16.67
N ASN A 36 -10.87 1.99 -17.45
CA ASN A 36 -9.77 2.23 -18.40
C ASN A 36 -8.56 2.96 -17.77
N ASN A 37 -8.13 2.50 -16.59
CA ASN A 37 -7.04 3.07 -15.80
C ASN A 37 -5.65 2.57 -16.23
N ALA A 38 -5.43 2.25 -17.51
CA ALA A 38 -4.14 1.71 -17.96
C ALA A 38 -2.96 2.70 -17.83
N ASN A 39 -3.26 3.98 -17.58
CA ASN A 39 -2.29 5.05 -17.30
C ASN A 39 -2.02 5.23 -15.79
N GLY A 40 -2.73 4.53 -14.92
CA GLY A 40 -2.60 4.58 -13.46
C GLY A 40 -3.02 5.90 -12.79
N ARG A 41 -3.69 6.80 -13.50
CA ARG A 41 -4.08 8.11 -12.95
C ARG A 41 -5.41 8.09 -12.21
N LEU A 42 -6.14 6.97 -12.29
CA LEU A 42 -7.46 6.73 -11.69
C LEU A 42 -8.46 7.87 -11.98
N GLU A 43 -8.53 8.28 -13.26
CA GLU A 43 -9.37 9.42 -13.70
C GLU A 43 -10.85 9.05 -13.92
N PHE A 44 -11.23 7.79 -13.71
CA PHE A 44 -12.59 7.26 -13.91
C PHE A 44 -13.20 7.58 -15.29
N ARG A 45 -12.37 7.62 -16.34
CA ARG A 45 -12.79 8.01 -17.70
C ARG A 45 -13.42 6.88 -18.52
N GLY A 46 -13.11 5.63 -18.19
CA GLY A 46 -13.66 4.45 -18.87
C GLY A 46 -15.05 4.08 -18.37
N ASN A 47 -15.77 3.35 -19.21
CA ASN A 47 -17.09 2.80 -18.89
C ASN A 47 -17.22 1.37 -19.44
N THR A 48 -16.26 0.52 -19.11
CA THR A 48 -16.18 -0.87 -19.59
C THR A 48 -17.03 -1.78 -18.70
N TRP A 49 -18.34 -1.51 -18.63
CA TRP A 49 -19.29 -2.20 -17.73
C TRP A 49 -19.41 -3.71 -17.97
N THR A 50 -18.92 -4.21 -19.12
CA THR A 50 -18.86 -5.65 -19.46
C THR A 50 -17.63 -6.36 -18.87
N SER A 51 -16.78 -5.68 -18.10
CA SER A 51 -15.60 -6.28 -17.47
C SER A 51 -16.01 -7.34 -16.44
N LEU A 52 -15.50 -8.57 -16.61
CA LEU A 52 -15.87 -9.69 -15.74
C LEU A 52 -15.19 -9.62 -14.36
N TRP A 53 -16.01 -9.61 -13.30
CA TRP A 53 -15.58 -9.81 -11.92
C TRP A 53 -15.25 -11.30 -11.68
N PRO A 54 -14.24 -11.66 -10.85
CA PRO A 54 -13.42 -10.81 -9.98
C PRO A 54 -12.06 -10.42 -10.58
N GLY A 55 -11.91 -10.31 -11.91
CA GLY A 55 -10.60 -10.02 -12.50
C GLY A 55 -9.56 -11.13 -12.25
N THR A 56 -8.27 -10.77 -12.15
CA THR A 56 -7.19 -11.74 -11.83
C THR A 56 -6.63 -11.59 -10.43
N GLY A 57 -7.10 -10.60 -9.66
CA GLY A 57 -6.49 -10.21 -8.39
C GLY A 57 -5.13 -9.53 -8.56
N LYS A 58 -4.78 -9.09 -9.78
CA LYS A 58 -3.52 -8.38 -10.04
C LYS A 58 -3.57 -7.03 -9.32
N PRO A 59 -2.47 -6.57 -8.72
CA PRO A 59 -2.48 -5.29 -8.02
C PRO A 59 -2.98 -4.14 -8.89
N GLY A 60 -3.81 -3.27 -8.31
CA GLY A 60 -4.41 -2.13 -9.00
C GLY A 60 -3.46 -0.93 -9.10
N LEU A 61 -3.70 -0.05 -10.07
CA LEU A 61 -2.96 1.20 -10.23
C LEU A 61 -3.62 2.35 -9.46
N TRP A 62 -3.51 2.29 -8.14
CA TRP A 62 -4.08 3.28 -7.23
C TRP A 62 -3.04 4.04 -6.41
N THR A 63 -1.81 3.52 -6.26
CA THR A 63 -0.80 4.05 -5.33
C THR A 63 -0.42 5.50 -5.63
N THR A 64 -0.33 5.90 -6.91
CA THR A 64 -0.13 7.31 -7.28
C THR A 64 -1.25 8.20 -6.80
N SER A 65 -2.51 7.82 -7.03
CA SER A 65 -3.66 8.63 -6.60
C SER A 65 -3.74 8.74 -5.09
N ILE A 66 -3.55 7.63 -4.36
CA ILE A 66 -3.55 7.64 -2.89
C ILE A 66 -2.37 8.45 -2.34
N SER A 67 -1.18 8.40 -2.94
CA SER A 67 -0.03 9.21 -2.50
C SER A 67 -0.31 10.72 -2.60
N ARG A 68 -1.02 11.15 -3.64
CA ARG A 68 -1.47 12.56 -3.81
C ARG A 68 -2.53 12.94 -2.77
N MET A 69 -3.46 12.02 -2.47
CA MET A 69 -4.42 12.19 -1.38
C MET A 69 -3.71 12.31 -0.03
N GLY A 70 -2.68 11.50 0.21
CA GLY A 70 -1.85 11.60 1.41
C GLY A 70 -1.21 12.98 1.57
N VAL A 71 -0.57 13.50 0.53
CA VAL A 71 0.02 14.86 0.59
C VAL A 71 -1.05 15.93 0.84
N LEU A 72 -2.21 15.81 0.20
CA LEU A 72 -3.32 16.75 0.46
C LEU A 72 -3.80 16.64 1.91
N TYR A 73 -3.93 15.42 2.43
CA TYR A 73 -4.31 15.17 3.81
C TYR A 73 -3.31 15.82 4.78
N SER A 74 -2.00 15.59 4.60
CA SER A 74 -0.97 16.16 5.47
C SER A 74 -0.92 17.69 5.45
N LEU A 75 -1.24 18.30 4.30
CA LEU A 75 -1.43 19.75 4.19
C LEU A 75 -2.61 20.23 5.02
N ILE A 76 -3.77 19.56 4.94
CA ILE A 76 -4.96 19.93 5.73
C ILE A 76 -4.66 19.81 7.23
N VAL A 77 -4.02 18.73 7.68
CA VAL A 77 -3.64 18.55 9.09
C VAL A 77 -2.78 19.72 9.56
N ARG A 78 -1.72 20.05 8.82
CA ARG A 78 -0.80 21.13 9.19
C ARG A 78 -1.48 22.51 9.20
N GLU A 79 -2.36 22.78 8.24
CA GLU A 79 -3.10 24.05 8.20
C GLU A 79 -4.10 24.19 9.36
N GLU A 80 -4.77 23.10 9.75
CA GLU A 80 -5.66 23.11 10.91
C GLU A 80 -4.89 23.34 12.22
N GLU A 81 -3.72 22.73 12.40
CA GLU A 81 -2.85 23.00 13.56
C GLU A 81 -2.45 24.47 13.65
N ILE A 82 -2.03 25.07 12.53
CA ILE A 82 -1.68 26.50 12.45
C ILE A 82 -2.89 27.36 12.79
N TYR A 83 -4.07 27.02 12.26
CA TYR A 83 -5.30 27.78 12.50
C TYR A 83 -5.71 27.77 13.98
N ILE A 84 -5.71 26.58 14.61
CA ILE A 84 -6.02 26.42 16.04
C ILE A 84 -5.02 27.20 16.90
N ALA A 85 -3.72 27.10 16.59
CA ALA A 85 -2.68 27.84 17.30
C ALA A 85 -2.86 29.35 17.14
N HIS A 86 -3.16 29.84 15.94
CA HIS A 86 -3.38 31.27 15.69
C HIS A 86 -4.59 31.79 16.47
N ARG A 87 -5.73 31.06 16.43
CA ARG A 87 -6.93 31.41 17.21
C ARG A 87 -6.65 31.48 18.71
N ALA A 88 -5.90 30.51 19.25
CA ALA A 88 -5.51 30.52 20.66
C ALA A 88 -4.68 31.76 21.05
N HIS A 89 -3.91 32.34 20.12
CA HIS A 89 -3.12 33.56 20.35
C HIS A 89 -3.90 34.86 20.14
N THR A 90 -4.85 34.89 19.20
CA THR A 90 -5.55 36.13 18.80
C THR A 90 -6.84 36.39 19.58
N THR A 91 -7.55 35.35 20.02
CA THR A 91 -8.81 35.49 20.76
C THR A 91 -8.63 35.17 22.24
N GLY A 92 -8.39 36.21 23.05
CA GLY A 92 -8.68 36.15 24.48
C GLY A 92 -10.20 36.16 24.66
N LYS A 93 -10.83 34.98 24.82
CA LYS A 93 -12.24 34.78 25.20
C LYS A 93 -13.27 35.60 24.40
N GLU A 94 -13.82 35.05 23.31
CA GLU A 94 -15.24 35.17 22.94
C GLU A 94 -15.51 34.46 21.60
N GLY A 95 -16.57 33.63 21.57
CA GLY A 95 -17.03 32.88 20.39
C GLY A 95 -16.72 31.38 20.45
N ASP A 96 -17.61 30.62 21.10
CA ASP A 96 -17.62 29.16 21.11
C ASP A 96 -18.07 28.60 19.75
N ASP A 97 -17.23 28.77 18.73
CA ASP A 97 -17.39 28.17 17.40
C ASP A 97 -16.60 26.85 17.29
N SER A 98 -16.21 26.25 18.42
CA SER A 98 -15.49 24.97 18.44
C SER A 98 -16.40 23.79 18.03
N ALA A 99 -17.68 23.86 18.43
CA ALA A 99 -18.70 22.86 18.13
C ALA A 99 -19.12 22.82 16.64
N THR A 100 -18.83 23.85 15.85
CA THR A 100 -19.19 23.92 14.41
C THR A 100 -18.07 23.42 13.48
N ARG A 101 -16.91 23.06 14.03
CA ARG A 101 -15.68 22.72 13.27
C ARG A 101 -15.16 21.30 13.49
N ASP A 102 -15.89 20.50 14.26
CA ASP A 102 -15.58 19.10 14.56
C ASP A 102 -14.15 18.92 15.13
N GLU A 103 -13.71 19.84 15.99
CA GLU A 103 -12.36 19.84 16.59
C GLU A 103 -12.09 18.58 17.45
N ASP A 104 -13.14 17.87 17.86
CA ASP A 104 -13.09 16.57 18.56
C ASP A 104 -12.64 15.40 17.65
N ILE A 105 -12.80 15.52 16.33
CA ILE A 105 -12.29 14.53 15.36
C ILE A 105 -10.77 14.63 15.32
N ALA A 106 -10.04 13.66 15.89
CA ALA A 106 -8.57 13.66 15.82
C ALA A 106 -8.06 13.38 14.40
N LEU A 107 -7.19 14.26 13.87
CA LEU A 107 -6.48 14.03 12.62
C LEU A 107 -5.13 13.39 12.90
N VAL A 108 -4.93 12.17 12.42
CA VAL A 108 -3.68 11.40 12.56
C VAL A 108 -3.03 11.24 11.20
N ILE A 109 -1.72 11.39 11.08
CA ILE A 109 -0.99 11.16 9.83
C ILE A 109 -0.79 9.65 9.64
N PRO A 110 -1.34 9.03 8.58
CA PRO A 110 -1.07 7.64 8.25
C PRO A 110 0.42 7.42 7.96
N PRO A 111 1.01 6.27 8.34
CA PRO A 111 2.44 6.02 8.16
C PRO A 111 2.85 5.81 6.69
N VAL A 112 1.90 5.54 5.79
CA VAL A 112 2.14 5.29 4.37
C VAL A 112 2.79 6.49 3.66
N PHE A 113 3.57 6.21 2.61
CA PHE A 113 4.25 7.23 1.78
C PHE A 113 5.13 8.21 2.58
N ASP A 114 5.94 7.68 3.49
CA ASP A 114 6.78 8.43 4.43
C ASP A 114 5.97 9.48 5.21
N GLY A 115 4.91 9.04 5.90
CA GLY A 115 4.03 9.94 6.64
C GLY A 115 3.26 10.89 5.73
N CYS A 116 2.77 10.39 4.59
CA CYS A 116 1.98 11.14 3.62
C CYS A 116 2.71 12.36 3.05
N THR A 117 4.03 12.25 2.81
CA THR A 117 4.88 13.32 2.27
C THR A 117 5.40 13.05 0.87
N LYS A 118 5.30 11.81 0.37
CA LYS A 118 5.78 11.41 -0.95
C LYS A 118 4.62 11.23 -1.93
N VAL A 119 4.91 11.55 -3.19
CA VAL A 119 4.05 11.26 -4.33
C VAL A 119 4.76 10.26 -5.22
N LEU A 120 4.09 9.16 -5.53
CA LEU A 120 4.60 8.14 -6.45
C LEU A 120 4.19 8.50 -7.89
N ASP A 121 5.13 8.46 -8.82
CA ASP A 121 4.86 8.72 -10.23
C ASP A 121 4.00 7.62 -10.87
N ALA A 122 3.15 8.02 -11.83
CA ALA A 122 2.20 7.11 -12.48
C ALA A 122 2.89 6.05 -13.36
N ASP A 123 4.00 6.40 -14.01
CA ASP A 123 4.76 5.46 -14.82
C ASP A 123 5.56 4.51 -13.93
N ASP A 124 6.10 5.01 -12.80
CA ASP A 124 6.83 4.19 -11.83
C ASP A 124 5.93 3.16 -11.14
N GLN A 125 4.71 3.51 -10.67
CA GLN A 125 3.79 2.50 -10.11
C GLN A 125 3.43 1.41 -11.13
N LYS A 126 3.29 1.78 -12.40
CA LYS A 126 2.88 0.87 -13.47
C LYS A 126 4.01 -0.08 -13.79
N ALA A 127 5.22 0.45 -13.94
CA ALA A 127 6.42 -0.33 -14.12
C ALA A 127 6.60 -1.31 -12.95
N ALA A 128 6.48 -0.85 -11.71
CA ALA A 128 6.59 -1.70 -10.53
C ALA A 128 5.57 -2.86 -10.55
N ARG A 129 4.29 -2.54 -10.78
CA ARG A 129 3.23 -3.55 -10.88
C ARG A 129 3.52 -4.59 -11.97
N ASP A 130 3.93 -4.14 -13.15
CA ASP A 130 4.12 -5.02 -14.29
C ASP A 130 5.36 -5.91 -14.12
N LEU A 131 6.45 -5.36 -13.55
CA LEU A 131 7.66 -6.11 -13.17
C LEU A 131 7.35 -7.17 -12.10
N TYR A 132 6.66 -6.79 -11.03
CA TYR A 132 6.21 -7.73 -9.99
C TYR A 132 5.33 -8.82 -10.58
N TRP A 133 4.34 -8.45 -11.40
CA TRP A 133 3.40 -9.40 -12.00
C TRP A 133 4.10 -10.39 -12.93
N GLU A 134 5.07 -9.92 -13.72
CA GLU A 134 5.91 -10.81 -14.52
C GLU A 134 6.69 -11.76 -13.62
N ALA A 135 7.34 -11.27 -12.56
CA ALA A 135 8.13 -12.10 -11.66
C ALA A 135 7.32 -13.26 -11.03
N VAL A 136 6.10 -12.98 -10.57
CA VAL A 136 5.25 -13.94 -9.84
C VAL A 136 4.32 -14.77 -10.73
N CYS A 137 4.23 -14.47 -12.02
CA CYS A 137 3.40 -15.22 -12.98
C CYS A 137 4.23 -15.89 -14.09
N SER A 138 5.54 -15.68 -14.12
CA SER A 138 6.42 -16.35 -15.08
C SER A 138 6.44 -17.86 -14.82
N ASP A 139 6.59 -18.64 -15.89
CA ASP A 139 6.67 -20.10 -15.80
C ASP A 139 7.96 -20.51 -15.08
N GLU A 140 7.83 -21.17 -13.92
CA GLU A 140 8.94 -21.56 -13.06
C GLU A 140 9.93 -22.52 -13.74
N GLU A 141 9.48 -23.33 -14.70
CA GLU A 141 10.34 -24.29 -15.41
C GLU A 141 11.20 -23.63 -16.50
N ALA A 142 10.76 -22.47 -17.01
CA ALA A 142 11.42 -21.77 -18.11
C ALA A 142 12.18 -20.50 -17.69
N THR A 143 11.97 -20.02 -16.46
CA THR A 143 12.45 -18.68 -16.06
C THR A 143 13.74 -18.74 -15.26
N ASP A 144 14.74 -18.01 -15.73
CA ASP A 144 16.00 -17.81 -15.04
C ASP A 144 15.76 -17.11 -13.69
N ARG A 145 16.24 -17.72 -12.58
CA ARG A 145 16.13 -17.14 -11.23
C ARG A 145 16.76 -15.76 -11.16
N CYS A 146 17.87 -15.52 -11.86
CA CYS A 146 18.51 -14.21 -11.90
C CYS A 146 17.60 -13.15 -12.54
N LYS A 147 16.78 -13.55 -13.53
CA LYS A 147 15.79 -12.66 -14.15
C LYS A 147 14.67 -12.32 -13.15
N VAL A 148 14.14 -13.30 -12.43
CA VAL A 148 13.08 -13.06 -11.43
C VAL A 148 13.57 -12.10 -10.33
N GLU A 149 14.80 -12.32 -9.86
CA GLU A 149 15.42 -11.45 -8.84
C GLU A 149 15.53 -10.00 -9.33
N GLU A 150 16.03 -9.81 -10.56
CA GLU A 150 16.15 -8.49 -11.17
C GLU A 150 14.80 -7.79 -11.34
N LEU A 151 13.77 -8.51 -11.80
CA LEU A 151 12.41 -7.99 -11.91
C LEU A 151 11.88 -7.49 -10.55
N LEU A 152 12.07 -8.26 -9.48
CA LEU A 152 11.63 -7.88 -8.14
C LEU A 152 12.40 -6.68 -7.59
N ARG A 153 13.73 -6.65 -7.77
CA ARG A 153 14.57 -5.52 -7.36
C ARG A 153 14.15 -4.23 -8.06
N GLN A 154 13.92 -4.28 -9.37
CA GLN A 154 13.41 -3.13 -10.12
C GLN A 154 12.01 -2.74 -9.66
N SER A 155 11.13 -3.71 -9.38
CA SER A 155 9.79 -3.42 -8.83
C SER A 155 9.87 -2.66 -7.51
N VAL A 156 10.71 -3.12 -6.58
CA VAL A 156 10.91 -2.47 -5.26
C VAL A 156 11.49 -1.06 -5.43
N ALA A 157 12.45 -0.88 -6.34
CA ALA A 157 13.04 0.44 -6.61
C ALA A 157 12.01 1.43 -7.20
N LYS A 158 11.09 0.93 -8.04
CA LYS A 158 10.06 1.74 -8.70
C LYS A 158 8.89 2.08 -7.79
N ASN A 159 8.47 1.16 -6.94
CA ASN A 159 7.45 1.42 -5.92
C ASN A 159 7.94 0.92 -4.56
N PRO A 160 8.62 1.77 -3.78
CA PRO A 160 9.17 1.37 -2.48
C PRO A 160 8.10 1.27 -1.38
N PHE A 161 6.85 1.64 -1.69
CA PHE A 161 5.78 1.79 -0.72
C PHE A 161 4.85 0.58 -0.65
N VAL A 162 5.16 -0.55 -1.29
CA VAL A 162 4.38 -1.80 -1.23
C VAL A 162 5.23 -2.96 -0.73
N GLY A 163 4.65 -3.85 0.07
CA GLY A 163 5.39 -4.87 0.81
C GLY A 163 5.63 -6.18 0.05
N GLU A 164 4.69 -6.58 -0.81
CA GLU A 164 4.67 -7.89 -1.45
C GLU A 164 5.89 -8.17 -2.34
N PRO A 165 6.36 -7.25 -3.20
CA PRO A 165 7.60 -7.47 -3.95
C PRO A 165 8.81 -7.74 -3.05
N ARG A 166 8.88 -7.07 -1.90
CA ARG A 166 9.96 -7.29 -0.92
C ARG A 166 9.85 -8.66 -0.26
N LEU A 167 8.65 -9.09 0.09
CA LEU A 167 8.44 -10.43 0.66
C LEU A 167 8.79 -11.54 -0.34
N VAL A 168 8.44 -11.40 -1.61
CA VAL A 168 8.82 -12.37 -2.63
C VAL A 168 10.35 -12.35 -2.84
N LEU A 169 10.97 -11.17 -2.85
CA LEU A 169 12.43 -11.05 -2.92
C LEU A 169 13.11 -11.70 -1.70
N ALA A 170 12.56 -11.54 -0.50
CA ALA A 170 13.05 -12.18 0.72
C ALA A 170 13.03 -13.71 0.60
N GLN A 171 11.97 -14.28 0.05
CA GLN A 171 11.90 -15.73 -0.22
C GLN A 171 12.99 -16.19 -1.19
N MET A 172 13.28 -15.40 -2.22
CA MET A 172 14.38 -15.71 -3.15
C MET A 172 15.74 -15.68 -2.45
N CYS A 173 16.00 -14.66 -1.63
CA CYS A 173 17.21 -14.58 -0.83
C CYS A 173 17.34 -15.78 0.12
N LEU A 174 16.24 -16.22 0.76
CA LEU A 174 16.22 -17.42 1.60
C LEU A 174 16.54 -18.70 0.82
N ASN A 175 15.95 -18.86 -0.36
CA ASN A 175 16.26 -19.97 -1.26
C ASN A 175 17.74 -20.01 -1.68
N ALA A 176 18.41 -18.86 -1.70
CA ALA A 176 19.83 -18.70 -2.00
C ALA A 176 20.74 -18.62 -0.76
N GLU A 177 20.18 -18.85 0.45
CA GLU A 177 20.89 -18.76 1.73
C GLU A 177 21.54 -17.38 2.01
N MET A 178 21.03 -16.32 1.36
CA MET A 178 21.43 -14.93 1.59
C MET A 178 20.64 -14.35 2.76
N TYR A 179 20.90 -14.87 3.97
CA TYR A 179 20.07 -14.62 5.16
C TYR A 179 20.02 -13.16 5.59
N GLU A 180 21.12 -12.41 5.49
CA GLU A 180 21.16 -11.01 5.87
C GLU A 180 20.25 -10.16 4.99
N GLU A 181 20.30 -10.36 3.67
CA GLU A 181 19.44 -9.64 2.74
C GLU A 181 17.98 -10.11 2.84
N ALA A 182 17.76 -11.41 3.03
CA ALA A 182 16.42 -11.94 3.30
C ALA A 182 15.78 -11.27 4.51
N GLN A 183 16.54 -11.07 5.58
CA GLN A 183 16.07 -10.39 6.78
C GLN A 183 15.66 -8.95 6.46
N GLU A 184 16.51 -8.18 5.79
CA GLU A 184 16.21 -6.78 5.41
C GLU A 184 14.93 -6.68 4.58
N GLN A 185 14.79 -7.51 3.54
CA GLN A 185 13.62 -7.49 2.67
C GLN A 185 12.35 -7.94 3.40
N ALA A 186 12.45 -8.96 4.28
CA ALA A 186 11.31 -9.42 5.06
C ALA A 186 10.86 -8.39 6.10
N GLU A 187 11.80 -7.71 6.78
CA GLU A 187 11.48 -6.67 7.77
C GLU A 187 10.77 -5.48 7.11
N GLU A 188 11.33 -4.95 6.02
CA GLU A 188 10.73 -3.80 5.34
C GLU A 188 9.42 -4.18 4.64
N GLY A 189 9.33 -5.37 4.04
CA GLY A 189 8.08 -5.87 3.44
C GLY A 189 6.96 -6.04 4.46
N LEU A 190 7.26 -6.59 5.63
CA LEU A 190 6.30 -6.71 6.73
C LEU A 190 5.87 -5.35 7.27
N LYS A 191 6.81 -4.42 7.47
CA LYS A 191 6.50 -3.06 7.91
C LYS A 191 5.49 -2.40 6.97
N LEU A 192 5.73 -2.44 5.66
CA LEU A 192 4.82 -1.85 4.66
C LEU A 192 3.43 -2.49 4.68
N LEU A 193 3.34 -3.82 4.80
CA LEU A 193 2.05 -4.49 4.96
C LEU A 193 1.29 -4.02 6.20
N LEU A 194 1.99 -3.83 7.32
CA LEU A 194 1.38 -3.34 8.56
C LEU A 194 0.97 -1.86 8.46
N GLU A 195 1.73 -1.04 7.75
CA GLU A 195 1.37 0.36 7.48
C GLU A 195 0.11 0.49 6.63
N TRP A 196 -0.07 -0.40 5.64
CA TRP A 196 -1.25 -0.41 4.77
C TRP A 196 -2.48 -1.09 5.39
N GLY A 197 -2.28 -2.12 6.21
CA GLY A 197 -3.39 -2.92 6.75
C GLY A 197 -4.26 -3.62 5.70
N SER A 198 -3.79 -3.70 4.45
CA SER A 198 -4.47 -4.31 3.30
C SER A 198 -3.41 -4.86 2.34
N SER A 199 -3.77 -5.82 1.48
CA SER A 199 -2.85 -6.38 0.48
C SER A 199 -2.90 -5.63 -0.84
N TRP A 200 -1.76 -5.40 -1.47
CA TRP A 200 -1.65 -4.91 -2.85
C TRP A 200 -1.88 -6.04 -3.85
N ASP A 201 -1.30 -7.22 -3.62
CA ASP A 201 -1.65 -8.44 -4.37
C ASP A 201 -2.86 -9.13 -3.76
N LYS A 202 -3.99 -9.07 -4.46
CA LYS A 202 -5.29 -9.56 -4.00
C LYS A 202 -5.48 -11.07 -4.16
N ARG A 203 -4.50 -11.80 -4.71
CA ARG A 203 -4.55 -13.28 -4.78
C ARG A 203 -4.37 -13.93 -3.41
N MET A 204 -3.84 -13.19 -2.43
CA MET A 204 -3.64 -13.65 -1.06
C MET A 204 -4.16 -12.60 -0.08
N PRO A 205 -4.93 -12.99 0.97
CA PRO A 205 -5.35 -12.08 2.01
C PRO A 205 -4.16 -11.48 2.78
N TRP A 206 -4.38 -10.32 3.38
CA TRP A 206 -3.38 -9.59 4.15
C TRP A 206 -2.78 -10.44 5.28
N GLU A 207 -3.60 -11.19 6.01
CA GLU A 207 -3.15 -12.09 7.09
C GLU A 207 -2.22 -13.17 6.56
N GLY A 208 -2.44 -13.65 5.34
CA GLY A 208 -1.60 -14.62 4.65
C GLY A 208 -0.21 -14.04 4.37
N TRP A 209 -0.16 -12.84 3.80
CA TRP A 209 1.10 -12.12 3.56
C TRP A 209 1.86 -11.81 4.85
N VAL A 210 1.17 -11.33 5.89
CA VAL A 210 1.77 -11.05 7.20
C VAL A 210 2.32 -12.33 7.84
N SER A 211 1.56 -13.44 7.78
CA SER A 211 2.01 -14.71 8.34
C SER A 211 3.24 -15.24 7.60
N TRP A 212 3.24 -15.18 6.27
CA TRP A 212 4.37 -15.60 5.45
C TRP A 212 5.61 -14.75 5.69
N GLY A 213 5.46 -13.42 5.69
CA GLY A 213 6.55 -12.49 5.99
C GLY A 213 7.17 -12.75 7.37
N ARG A 214 6.35 -13.05 8.40
CA ARG A 214 6.84 -13.38 9.74
C ARG A 214 7.62 -14.68 9.76
N ALA A 215 7.12 -15.72 9.08
CA ALA A 215 7.82 -17.00 8.98
C ALA A 215 9.20 -16.83 8.30
N MET A 216 9.25 -16.09 7.18
CA MET A 216 10.48 -15.77 6.48
C MET A 216 11.44 -14.95 7.34
N LEU A 217 10.95 -13.95 8.07
CA LEU A 217 11.78 -13.15 8.97
C LEU A 217 12.39 -13.98 10.10
N THR A 218 11.60 -14.86 10.73
CA THR A 218 12.11 -15.78 11.74
C THR A 218 13.19 -16.68 11.15
N LYS A 219 12.94 -17.25 9.97
CA LYS A 219 13.88 -18.14 9.29
C LYS A 219 15.18 -17.45 8.86
N ALA A 220 15.10 -16.21 8.37
CA ALA A 220 16.26 -15.39 8.07
C ALA A 220 17.14 -15.15 9.31
N LYS A 221 16.52 -14.83 10.45
CA LYS A 221 17.21 -14.63 11.74
C LYS A 221 17.84 -15.90 12.29
N GLU A 222 17.17 -17.03 12.11
CA GLU A 222 17.69 -18.36 12.49
C GLU A 222 18.79 -18.86 11.56
N LYS A 223 18.96 -18.24 10.38
CA LYS A 223 19.85 -18.70 9.30
C LYS A 223 19.55 -20.15 8.89
N ASP A 224 18.26 -20.46 8.78
CA ASP A 224 17.75 -21.78 8.46
C ASP A 224 16.62 -21.66 7.44
N TRP A 225 16.70 -22.41 6.35
CA TRP A 225 15.64 -22.47 5.35
C TRP A 225 15.43 -23.90 4.86
N PRO A 226 14.20 -24.44 4.82
CA PRO A 226 13.97 -25.81 4.39
C PRO A 226 14.24 -26.02 2.89
N HIS A 227 14.97 -27.08 2.55
CA HIS A 227 15.24 -27.48 1.15
C HIS A 227 14.36 -28.65 0.67
N THR A 228 13.21 -28.88 1.30
CA THR A 228 12.25 -29.91 0.90
C THR A 228 10.84 -29.33 0.81
N SER A 229 10.03 -29.85 -0.12
CA SER A 229 8.66 -29.37 -0.34
C SER A 229 7.81 -29.46 0.94
N PHE A 230 7.91 -30.56 1.69
CA PHE A 230 7.23 -30.70 2.98
C PHE A 230 7.79 -29.79 4.06
N GLY A 231 9.09 -29.49 4.03
CA GLY A 231 9.70 -28.49 4.90
C GLY A 231 9.09 -27.11 4.67
N ILE A 232 8.97 -26.68 3.42
CA ILE A 232 8.32 -25.41 3.05
C ILE A 232 6.85 -25.39 3.45
N LEU A 233 6.07 -26.44 3.15
CA LEU A 233 4.66 -26.53 3.55
C LEU A 233 4.46 -26.53 5.06
N SER A 234 5.47 -26.92 5.83
CA SER A 234 5.41 -26.93 7.30
C SER A 234 5.77 -25.57 7.92
N LEU A 235 6.23 -24.60 7.13
CA LEU A 235 6.52 -23.23 7.59
C LEU A 235 5.20 -22.53 7.93
N GLY A 236 4.84 -22.54 9.21
CA GLY A 236 3.58 -21.98 9.71
C GLY A 236 2.75 -22.96 10.53
N LEU A 237 3.13 -24.25 10.57
CA LEU A 237 2.55 -25.18 11.52
C LEU A 237 3.07 -24.83 12.93
N VAL A 238 2.14 -24.49 13.82
CA VAL A 238 2.43 -24.39 15.26
C VAL A 238 2.68 -25.81 15.77
N LYS A 239 3.83 -26.02 16.42
CA LYS A 239 4.10 -27.27 17.15
C LYS A 239 3.27 -27.35 18.42
#